data_AF-A0A2V8CKH9-F1
#
_entry.id   AF-A0A2V8CKH9-F1
#
_cell.length_a   1.000
_cell.length_b   1.000
_cell.length_c   1.000
_cell.angle_alpha   90.00
_cell.angle_beta   90.00
_cell.angle_gamma   90.00
#
_symmetry.space_group_name_H-M   'P 1'
#
loop_
_entity.id
_entity.type
_entity.pdbx_description
1 polymer ?
#
loop_
_entity_poly.entity_id
_entity_poly.type
_entity_poly.pdbx_seq_one_letter_code
_entity_poly.pdbx_strand_id
1 'polypeptide(L)'
;MKHSAVVVGCITIISAGQAAGPQAPSPRAAVASAMRVVGAHPSTSAGVTPSVPKGQGAPDDHRGAKQRALLDRYCVTCHNDRTKTANLSLAKLDLATVGAHPELWEKVVRKLRAGVMPPPDVKRPALEEYEALRD
;
A
#
# COMPACT_ATOMS: atom_id res chain seq x y z
N MET A 1 -51.11 -7.86 -22.21
CA MET A 1 -51.53 -7.86 -20.79
C MET A 1 -50.58 -6.93 -20.06
N LYS A 2 -50.99 -5.65 -19.98
CA LYS A 2 -50.56 -4.55 -19.09
C LYS A 2 -49.35 -4.79 -18.17
N HIS A 3 -48.20 -4.25 -18.59
CA HIS A 3 -47.00 -4.01 -17.77
C HIS A 3 -47.32 -2.99 -16.67
N SER A 4 -47.12 -3.35 -15.40
CA SER A 4 -47.29 -2.44 -14.26
C SER A 4 -45.95 -2.02 -13.66
N ALA A 5 -45.87 -0.71 -13.46
CA ALA A 5 -45.24 0.00 -12.35
C ALA A 5 -43.71 -0.05 -12.22
N VAL A 6 -43.12 0.98 -12.84
CA VAL A 6 -41.97 1.74 -12.37
C VAL A 6 -42.13 2.11 -10.88
N VAL A 7 -41.13 1.81 -10.05
CA VAL A 7 -40.88 2.50 -8.77
C VAL A 7 -39.56 3.27 -8.91
N VAL A 8 -39.70 4.59 -9.11
CA VAL A 8 -38.65 5.58 -8.91
C VAL A 8 -38.62 5.84 -7.41
N GLY A 9 -37.65 5.23 -6.73
CA GLY A 9 -37.38 5.44 -5.31
C GLY A 9 -36.09 6.23 -5.13
N CYS A 10 -36.21 7.54 -5.05
CA CYS A 10 -35.11 8.46 -4.75
C CYS A 10 -34.71 8.29 -3.27
N ILE A 11 -33.60 7.59 -2.99
CA ILE A 11 -32.99 7.53 -1.64
C ILE A 11 -31.77 8.43 -1.65
N THR A 12 -31.99 9.69 -1.31
CA THR A 12 -30.93 10.64 -0.95
C THR A 12 -30.58 10.44 0.52
N ILE A 13 -29.53 9.65 0.77
CA ILE A 13 -28.90 9.60 2.09
C ILE A 13 -28.07 10.88 2.30
N ILE A 14 -28.70 11.85 2.95
CA ILE A 14 -28.02 12.97 3.61
C ILE A 14 -27.38 12.39 4.88
N SER A 15 -26.06 12.44 4.98
CA SER A 15 -25.38 12.27 6.27
C SER A 15 -24.44 13.44 6.50
N ALA A 16 -24.80 14.19 7.53
CA ALA A 16 -24.12 15.36 8.05
C ALA A 16 -22.72 15.01 8.56
N GLY A 17 -21.85 16.03 8.50
CA GLY A 17 -20.45 15.92 8.81
C GLY A 17 -20.09 15.70 10.28
N GLN A 18 -18.80 15.45 10.46
CA GLN A 18 -18.09 15.69 11.70
C GLN A 18 -16.71 16.24 11.33
N ALA A 19 -16.55 17.54 11.59
CA ALA A 19 -15.27 18.22 11.62
C ALA A 19 -14.54 17.78 12.90
N ALA A 20 -13.50 16.97 12.75
CA ALA A 20 -12.58 16.65 13.83
C ALA A 20 -11.55 17.78 13.94
N GLY A 21 -11.58 18.49 15.08
CA GLY A 21 -10.68 19.60 15.39
C GLY A 21 -9.21 19.19 15.55
N PRO A 22 -8.29 20.17 15.60
CA PRO A 22 -6.86 19.91 15.71
C PRO A 22 -6.50 19.42 17.11
N GLN A 23 -5.95 18.21 17.20
CA GLN A 23 -5.36 17.66 18.42
C GLN A 23 -3.88 18.05 18.48
N ALA A 24 -3.54 18.97 19.37
CA ALA A 24 -2.17 19.23 19.79
C ALA A 24 -1.94 18.60 21.17
N PRO A 25 -0.90 17.77 21.34
CA PRO A 25 -0.32 17.52 22.66
C PRO A 25 1.06 18.17 22.85
N SER A 26 1.08 19.11 23.79
CA SER A 26 2.05 19.50 24.85
C SER A 26 3.58 19.47 24.70
N PRO A 27 4.28 20.40 25.39
CA PRO A 27 5.73 20.61 25.32
C PRO A 27 6.50 19.67 26.26
N ARG A 28 7.67 19.20 25.83
CA ARG A 28 8.68 18.63 26.73
C ARG A 28 9.98 19.42 26.62
N ALA A 29 10.11 20.33 27.58
CA ALA A 29 11.30 20.79 28.27
C ALA A 29 12.65 20.62 27.57
N ALA A 30 13.23 21.76 27.20
CA ALA A 30 14.65 21.97 27.22
C ALA A 30 15.20 21.71 28.63
N VAL A 31 16.22 20.86 28.75
CA VAL A 31 17.21 20.95 29.83
C VAL A 31 18.59 20.90 29.19
N ALA A 32 19.14 22.09 28.96
CA ALA A 32 20.57 22.26 28.82
C ALA A 32 21.20 22.05 30.21
N SER A 33 22.21 21.19 30.31
CA SER A 33 23.13 21.19 31.44
C SER A 33 24.50 20.67 31.05
N ALA A 34 25.48 21.29 31.68
CA ALA A 34 26.83 21.44 31.23
C ALA A 34 27.74 20.24 31.55
N MET A 35 28.73 20.12 30.68
CA MET A 35 30.09 19.62 30.81
C MET A 35 30.66 19.21 32.21
N ARG A 36 31.43 18.10 32.14
CA ARG A 36 32.66 17.67 32.87
C ARG A 36 32.53 16.66 34.02
N VAL A 37 33.13 15.47 33.86
CA VAL A 37 34.46 15.07 34.39
C VAL A 37 34.80 13.62 34.00
N VAL A 38 36.10 13.38 33.78
CA VAL A 38 36.78 12.11 33.47
C VAL A 38 36.66 11.08 34.59
N GLY A 39 36.46 9.81 34.21
CA GLY A 39 36.65 8.63 35.06
C GLY A 39 36.61 7.37 34.18
N ALA A 40 37.72 6.65 34.07
CA ALA A 40 37.86 5.44 33.27
C ALA A 40 37.27 4.22 34.00
N HIS A 41 36.41 3.46 33.33
CA HIS A 41 35.97 2.12 33.72
C HIS A 41 35.99 1.21 32.48
N PRO A 42 36.57 -0.01 32.54
CA PRO A 42 36.39 -0.99 31.48
C PRO A 42 35.00 -1.63 31.63
N SER A 43 34.02 -1.13 30.89
CA SER A 43 32.68 -1.72 30.84
C SER A 43 32.52 -2.46 29.52
N THR A 44 32.48 -3.78 29.60
CA THR A 44 32.25 -4.74 28.53
C THR A 44 30.91 -4.47 27.85
N SER A 45 30.91 -4.02 26.58
CA SER A 45 29.69 -3.91 25.78
C SER A 45 29.24 -5.30 25.32
N ALA A 46 28.38 -5.94 26.11
CA ALA A 46 27.53 -7.02 25.63
C ALA A 46 26.45 -6.40 24.73
N GLY A 47 26.32 -6.93 23.51
CA GLY A 47 25.45 -6.41 22.47
C GLY A 47 23.99 -6.33 22.91
N VAL A 48 23.50 -5.10 23.04
CA VAL A 48 22.07 -4.81 23.04
C VAL A 48 21.68 -4.64 21.58
N THR A 49 21.13 -5.69 20.97
CA THR A 49 20.42 -5.54 19.71
C THR A 49 19.17 -4.70 19.99
N PRO A 50 18.99 -3.52 19.36
CA PRO A 50 17.73 -2.82 19.44
C PRO A 50 16.69 -3.66 18.67
N SER A 51 15.86 -4.41 19.37
CA SER A 51 14.61 -4.91 18.83
C SER A 51 13.70 -3.71 18.56
N VAL A 52 13.72 -3.23 17.32
CA VAL A 52 12.76 -2.24 16.84
C VAL A 52 11.36 -2.83 16.99
N PRO A 53 10.45 -2.20 17.75
CA PRO A 53 9.07 -2.65 17.81
C PRO A 53 8.47 -2.47 16.41
N LYS A 54 8.15 -3.59 15.75
CA LYS A 54 7.35 -3.61 14.53
C LYS A 54 5.92 -3.25 14.88
N GLY A 55 5.68 -1.96 15.13
CA GLY A 55 4.35 -1.40 15.31
C GLY A 55 3.66 -1.36 13.95
N GLN A 56 2.88 -2.39 13.65
CA GLN A 56 1.95 -2.41 12.52
C GLN A 56 0.54 -2.62 13.05
N GLY A 57 -0.30 -1.60 12.86
CA GLY A 57 -1.74 -1.66 13.09
C GLY A 57 -2.45 -0.69 12.16
N ALA A 58 -3.14 -1.25 11.15
CA ALA A 58 -4.26 -0.68 10.37
C ALA A 58 -4.07 0.46 9.34
N PRO A 59 -3.08 0.40 8.42
CA PRO A 59 -3.20 1.04 7.10
C PRO A 59 -3.07 0.10 5.88
N ASP A 60 -2.82 -1.20 6.07
CA ASP A 60 -2.42 -2.11 4.98
C ASP A 60 -3.56 -2.53 4.04
N ASP A 61 -4.79 -2.72 4.53
CA ASP A 61 -5.91 -3.17 3.68
C ASP A 61 -6.28 -2.16 2.60
N HIS A 62 -6.28 -0.86 2.95
CA HIS A 62 -6.53 0.20 1.98
C HIS A 62 -5.41 0.35 0.96
N ARG A 63 -4.16 0.08 1.35
CA ARG A 63 -3.01 0.12 0.42
C ARG A 63 -3.12 -1.03 -0.58
N GLY A 64 -3.33 -2.25 -0.08
CA GLY A 64 -3.54 -3.44 -0.90
C GLY A 64 -4.71 -3.28 -1.87
N ALA A 65 -5.84 -2.73 -1.41
CA ALA A 65 -6.99 -2.46 -2.28
C ALA A 65 -6.67 -1.46 -3.40
N LYS A 66 -5.94 -0.38 -3.10
CA LYS A 66 -5.49 0.60 -4.12
C LYS A 66 -4.56 -0.03 -5.14
N GLN A 67 -3.58 -0.81 -4.68
CA GLN A 67 -2.65 -1.53 -5.57
C GLN A 67 -3.39 -2.55 -6.44
N ARG A 68 -4.36 -3.28 -5.88
CA ARG A 68 -5.20 -4.21 -6.65
C ARG A 68 -5.97 -3.48 -7.76
N ALA A 69 -6.56 -2.33 -7.45
CA ALA A 69 -7.28 -1.53 -8.44
C ALA A 69 -6.38 -1.05 -9.58
N LEU A 70 -5.13 -0.69 -9.29
CA LEU A 70 -4.13 -0.35 -10.31
C LEU A 70 -3.76 -1.59 -11.16
N LEU A 71 -3.51 -2.74 -10.55
CA LEU A 71 -3.25 -3.99 -11.27
C LEU A 71 -4.42 -4.37 -12.19
N ASP A 72 -5.65 -4.22 -11.73
CA ASP A 72 -6.83 -4.52 -12.54
C ASP A 72 -6.93 -3.62 -13.77
N ARG A 73 -6.63 -2.33 -13.60
CA ARG A 73 -6.71 -1.34 -14.69
C ARG A 73 -5.59 -1.53 -15.73
N TYR A 74 -4.38 -1.82 -15.29
CA TYR A 74 -3.18 -1.71 -16.13
C TYR A 74 -2.54 -3.05 -16.49
N CYS A 75 -2.78 -4.11 -15.71
CA CYS A 75 -2.14 -5.42 -15.89
C CYS A 75 -3.14 -6.50 -16.29
N VAL A 76 -4.31 -6.56 -15.65
CA VAL A 76 -5.30 -7.62 -15.86
C VAL A 76 -6.00 -7.51 -17.21
N THR A 77 -5.94 -6.38 -17.92
CA THR A 77 -6.45 -6.28 -19.30
C THR A 77 -5.74 -7.24 -20.26
N CYS A 78 -4.45 -7.49 -20.06
CA CYS A 78 -3.62 -8.38 -20.88
C CYS A 78 -3.23 -9.69 -20.16
N HIS A 79 -2.98 -9.63 -18.85
CA HIS A 79 -2.60 -10.78 -18.02
C HIS A 79 -3.79 -11.32 -17.23
N ASN A 80 -4.77 -11.87 -17.95
CA ASN A 80 -5.95 -12.53 -17.38
C ASN A 80 -6.14 -13.93 -17.98
N ASP A 81 -7.13 -14.67 -17.48
CA ASP A 81 -7.40 -16.04 -17.89
C ASP A 81 -7.82 -16.20 -19.37
N ARG A 82 -8.26 -15.12 -20.02
CA ARG A 82 -8.69 -15.10 -21.42
C ARG A 82 -7.54 -14.71 -22.37
N THR A 83 -6.91 -13.57 -22.15
CA THR A 83 -5.85 -13.02 -23.01
C THR A 83 -4.50 -13.70 -22.77
N LYS A 84 -4.19 -14.03 -21.50
CA LYS A 84 -2.98 -14.75 -21.06
C LYS A 84 -1.68 -14.32 -21.76
N THR A 85 -1.46 -13.01 -21.92
CA THR A 85 -0.21 -12.52 -22.53
C THR A 85 0.99 -13.07 -21.75
N ALA A 86 1.98 -13.61 -22.47
CA ALA A 86 3.15 -14.29 -21.91
C ALA A 86 2.81 -15.47 -20.96
N ASN A 87 1.67 -16.14 -21.19
CA ASN A 87 1.18 -17.26 -20.38
C ASN A 87 1.02 -16.90 -18.88
N LEU A 88 0.64 -15.65 -18.60
CA LEU A 88 0.47 -15.13 -17.24
C LEU A 88 -0.98 -14.67 -17.01
N SER A 89 -1.53 -14.99 -15.83
CA SER A 89 -2.79 -14.43 -15.33
C SER A 89 -2.61 -13.88 -13.91
N LEU A 90 -3.05 -12.65 -13.71
CA LEU A 90 -3.07 -11.95 -12.42
C LEU A 90 -4.49 -11.77 -11.87
N ALA A 91 -5.52 -12.16 -12.64
CA ALA A 91 -6.92 -11.82 -12.39
C ALA A 91 -7.46 -12.34 -11.04
N LYS A 92 -6.92 -13.47 -10.56
CA LYS A 92 -7.37 -14.15 -9.34
C LYS A 92 -6.34 -14.13 -8.22
N LEU A 93 -5.20 -13.49 -8.43
CA LEU A 93 -4.16 -13.43 -7.41
C LEU A 93 -4.52 -12.38 -6.37
N ASP A 94 -4.30 -12.74 -5.11
CA ASP A 94 -4.58 -11.87 -3.97
C ASP A 94 -3.27 -11.26 -3.44
N LEU A 95 -3.30 -9.94 -3.22
CA LEU A 95 -2.20 -9.19 -2.62
C LEU A 95 -2.12 -9.40 -1.10
N ALA A 96 -3.15 -9.93 -0.46
CA ALA A 96 -3.06 -10.36 0.94
C ALA A 96 -2.25 -11.67 1.10
N THR A 97 -2.10 -12.45 0.03
CA THR A 97 -1.42 -13.76 0.05
C THR A 97 -0.31 -13.86 -1.00
N VAL A 98 0.53 -12.81 -1.13
CA VAL A 98 1.67 -12.79 -2.08
C VAL A 98 2.59 -14.00 -1.92
N GLY A 99 2.78 -14.46 -0.68
CA GLY A 99 3.61 -15.63 -0.37
C GLY A 99 3.09 -16.96 -0.93
N ALA A 100 1.85 -17.04 -1.41
CA ALA A 100 1.34 -18.23 -2.08
C ALA A 100 1.92 -18.42 -3.50
N HIS A 101 2.41 -17.35 -4.12
CA HIS A 101 2.95 -17.36 -5.49
C HIS A 101 4.21 -16.49 -5.63
N PRO A 102 5.27 -16.72 -4.84
CA PRO A 102 6.39 -15.79 -4.72
C PRO A 102 7.14 -15.61 -6.04
N GLU A 103 7.43 -16.70 -6.77
CA GLU A 103 8.19 -16.64 -8.02
C GLU A 103 7.43 -15.90 -9.13
N LEU A 104 6.10 -15.92 -9.09
CA LEU A 104 5.26 -15.18 -10.02
C LEU A 104 5.33 -13.68 -9.68
N TRP A 105 5.14 -13.31 -8.41
CA TRP A 105 5.18 -11.92 -7.98
C TRP A 105 6.56 -11.28 -8.16
N GLU A 106 7.63 -12.03 -7.94
CA GLU A 106 9.00 -11.57 -8.24
C GLU A 106 9.17 -11.21 -9.71
N LYS A 107 8.61 -11.99 -10.64
CA LYS A 107 8.64 -11.65 -12.07
C LYS A 107 7.88 -10.36 -12.36
N VAL A 108 6.73 -10.16 -11.74
CA VAL A 108 5.92 -8.94 -11.87
C VAL A 108 6.72 -7.73 -11.37
N VAL A 109 7.23 -7.78 -10.14
CA VAL A 109 8.00 -6.69 -9.53
C VAL A 109 9.26 -6.39 -10.34
N ARG A 110 9.97 -7.41 -10.84
CA ARG A 110 11.12 -7.19 -11.73
C ARG A 110 10.76 -6.43 -13.00
N LYS A 111 9.61 -6.71 -13.61
CA LYS A 111 9.15 -6.01 -14.82
C LYS A 111 8.72 -4.57 -14.53
N LEU A 112 8.08 -4.35 -13.39
CA LEU A 112 7.75 -2.99 -12.90
C LEU A 112 9.01 -2.18 -12.61
N ARG A 113 9.97 -2.74 -11.88
CA ARG A 113 11.26 -2.07 -11.59
C ARG A 113 12.07 -1.79 -12.86
N ALA A 114 11.95 -2.63 -13.88
CA ALA A 114 12.58 -2.41 -15.18
C ALA A 114 11.85 -1.38 -16.06
N GLY A 115 10.69 -0.84 -15.66
CA GLY A 115 9.98 0.17 -16.45
C GLY A 115 9.23 -0.35 -17.68
N VAL A 116 9.27 -1.67 -17.93
CA VAL A 116 8.77 -2.31 -19.17
C VAL A 116 7.31 -2.77 -19.09
N MET A 117 6.70 -2.68 -17.91
CA MET A 117 5.28 -2.93 -17.68
C MET A 117 4.67 -1.76 -16.91
N PRO A 118 3.50 -1.24 -17.31
CA PRO A 118 2.78 -1.53 -18.57
C PRO A 118 3.59 -1.13 -19.81
N PRO A 119 3.38 -1.78 -20.97
CA PRO A 119 4.14 -1.49 -22.18
C PRO A 119 3.82 -0.07 -22.71
N PRO A 120 4.72 0.53 -23.51
CA PRO A 120 4.60 1.95 -23.88
C PRO A 120 3.42 2.27 -24.81
N ASP A 121 2.87 1.27 -25.49
CA ASP A 121 1.73 1.38 -26.40
C ASP A 121 0.36 1.51 -25.68
N VAL A 122 0.31 1.28 -24.37
CA VAL A 122 -0.92 1.42 -23.57
C VAL A 122 -0.81 2.56 -22.56
N LYS A 123 -1.97 3.02 -22.06
CA LYS A 123 -2.03 4.04 -21.01
C LYS A 123 -1.28 3.54 -19.77
N ARG A 124 -0.31 4.34 -19.30
CA ARG A 124 0.44 4.07 -18.07
C ARG A 124 -0.15 4.83 -16.87
N PRO A 125 0.08 4.35 -15.63
CA PRO A 125 -0.22 5.11 -14.41
C PRO A 125 0.58 6.41 -14.35
N ALA A 126 0.13 7.35 -13.51
CA ALA A 126 0.97 8.47 -13.11
C ALA A 126 2.22 7.95 -12.38
N LEU A 127 3.28 8.77 -12.30
CA LEU A 127 4.54 8.32 -11.69
C LEU A 127 4.29 7.85 -10.25
N GLU A 128 3.54 8.61 -9.46
CA GLU A 128 3.25 8.28 -8.07
C GLU A 128 2.53 6.93 -7.90
N GLU A 129 1.60 6.62 -8.80
CA GLU A 129 0.88 5.33 -8.83
C GLU A 129 1.80 4.19 -9.32
N TYR A 130 2.71 4.48 -10.24
CA TYR A 130 3.70 3.53 -10.75
C TYR A 130 4.69 3.10 -9.67
N GLU A 131 5.16 4.08 -8.90
CA GLU A 131 6.03 3.88 -7.74
C GLU A 131 5.32 3.05 -6.67
N ALA A 132 4.07 3.38 -6.34
CA ALA A 132 3.28 2.61 -5.37
C ALA A 132 3.04 1.13 -5.76
N LEU A 133 3.21 0.77 -7.04
CA LEU A 133 3.13 -0.60 -7.53
C LEU A 133 4.46 -1.37 -7.46
N ARG A 134 5.62 -0.69 -7.41
CA ARG A 134 6.95 -1.33 -7.55
C ARG A 134 7.68 -1.58 -6.22
N ASP A 135 7.24 -0.86 -5.18
CA ASP A 135 7.74 -0.91 -3.80
C ASP A 135 6.96 -1.92 -2.95
#